data_AF-A0A1H8UYU4-F1
#
_entry.id   AF-A0A1H8UYU4-F1
#
_cell.length_a   1.000
_cell.length_b   1.000
_cell.length_c   1.000
_cell.angle_alpha   90.00
_cell.angle_beta   90.00
_cell.angle_gamma   90.00
#
_symmetry.space_group_name_H-M   'P 1'
#
loop_
_entity.id
_entity.type
_entity.pdbx_description
1 polymer ?
#
loop_
_entity_poly.entity_id
_entity_poly.type
_entity_poly.pdbx_seq_one_letter_code
_entity_poly.pdbx_strand_id
1 'polypeptide(L)' 'MNNVTAEQNDDGSVTIHFGGDPDQPNFIYTPEGWNYTVWLYQPREPIIDGSYQFPEAQPVE' A
#
# COMPACT_ATOMS: atom_id res chain seq x y z
N MET A 1 0.26 -8.13 -0.23
CA MET A 1 1.33 -7.42 0.51
C MET A 1 0.96 -7.30 1.97
N ASN A 2 1.93 -7.33 2.88
CA ASN A 2 1.74 -6.94 4.28
C ASN A 2 3.07 -6.47 4.89
N ASN A 3 3.07 -6.12 6.18
CA ASN A 3 4.24 -5.61 6.89
C ASN A 3 5.39 -6.63 7.06
N VAL A 4 5.15 -7.92 6.81
CA VAL A 4 6.16 -8.99 6.91
C VAL A 4 6.81 -9.26 5.56
N THR A 5 6.05 -9.16 4.47
CA THR A 5 6.53 -9.49 3.12
C THR A 5 7.00 -8.29 2.32
N ALA A 6 6.64 -7.08 2.73
CA ALA A 6 6.97 -5.87 1.97
C ALA A 6 8.46 -5.53 2.09
N GLU A 7 9.05 -5.17 0.96
CA GLU A 7 10.34 -4.51 0.91
C GLU A 7 10.17 -3.05 1.39
N GLN A 8 11.01 -2.63 2.34
CA GLN A 8 10.99 -1.29 2.91
C GLN A 8 12.02 -0.41 2.21
N ASN A 9 11.66 0.86 2.02
CA ASN A 9 12.58 1.91 1.61
C ASN A 9 13.57 2.22 2.74
N ASP A 10 14.64 2.96 2.43
CA ASP A 10 15.67 3.36 3.41
C ASP A 10 15.12 4.17 4.60
N ASP A 11 14.00 4.87 4.41
CA ASP A 11 13.31 5.65 5.45
C ASP A 11 12.28 4.83 6.26
N GLY A 12 12.17 3.53 5.98
CA GLY A 12 11.21 2.61 6.60
C GLY A 12 9.79 2.70 6.04
N SER A 13 9.53 3.56 5.04
CA SER A 13 8.27 3.56 4.30
C SER A 13 8.18 2.35 3.37
N VAL A 14 6.98 2.07 2.86
CA VAL A 14 6.74 1.01 1.89
C VAL A 14 6.04 1.60 0.68
N THR A 15 6.65 1.46 -0.49
CA THR A 15 6.03 1.79 -1.79
C THR A 15 5.35 0.55 -2.35
N ILE A 16 4.09 0.66 -2.77
CA ILE A 16 3.34 -0.42 -3.42
C ILE A 16 3.17 -0.08 -4.90
N HIS A 17 3.60 -1.00 -5.79
CA HIS A 17 3.43 -0.83 -7.22
C HIS A 17 2.19 -1.58 -7.71
N PHE A 18 1.15 -0.82 -8.03
CA PHE A 18 -0.10 -1.33 -8.59
C PHE A 18 0.02 -1.41 -10.12
N GLY A 19 0.24 -2.62 -10.64
CA GLY A 19 0.53 -2.82 -12.07
C GLY A 19 1.91 -2.29 -12.47
N GLY A 20 2.11 -2.09 -13.78
CA GLY A 20 3.41 -1.70 -14.34
C GLY A 20 4.37 -2.89 -14.52
N ASP A 21 5.65 -2.66 -14.25
CA ASP A 21 6.71 -3.67 -14.37
C ASP A 21 6.62 -4.71 -13.21
N PRO A 22 6.46 -6.02 -13.51
CA PRO A 22 6.34 -7.08 -12.52
C PRO A 22 7.61 -7.36 -11.71
N ASP A 23 8.77 -6.86 -12.15
CA ASP A 23 10.04 -7.05 -11.46
C ASP A 23 10.29 -5.96 -10.39
N GLN A 24 9.40 -4.97 -10.26
CA GLN A 24 9.49 -3.94 -9.23
C GLN A 24 9.22 -4.51 -7.83
N PRO A 25 9.89 -3.98 -6.78
CA PRO A 25 9.58 -4.33 -5.40
C PRO A 25 8.10 -4.11 -5.09
N ASN A 26 7.51 -4.98 -4.26
CA ASN A 26 6.11 -4.85 -3.84
C ASN A 26 5.09 -4.72 -4.99
N PHE A 27 5.32 -5.38 -6.13
CA PHE A 27 4.36 -5.43 -7.23
C PHE A 27 3.07 -6.17 -6.86
N ILE A 28 1.94 -5.60 -7.26
CA ILE A 28 0.62 -6.22 -7.22
C ILE A 28 0.01 -6.12 -8.61
N TYR A 29 -0.32 -7.27 -9.21
CA TYR A 29 -1.06 -7.31 -10.46
C TYR A 29 -2.46 -6.70 -10.33
N THR A 30 -2.83 -5.81 -11.24
CA THR A 30 -4.10 -5.07 -11.24
C THR A 30 -4.90 -5.32 -12.52
N PRO A 31 -5.80 -6.32 -12.53
CA PRO A 31 -6.68 -6.58 -13.67
C PRO A 31 -7.74 -5.48 -13.83
N GLU A 32 -8.41 -5.41 -15.00
CA GLU A 32 -9.50 -4.46 -15.22
C GLU A 32 -10.58 -4.54 -14.12
N GLY A 33 -11.01 -3.38 -13.61
CA GLY A 33 -12.05 -3.29 -12.57
C GLY A 33 -11.60 -3.64 -11.15
N TRP A 34 -10.30 -3.73 -10.89
CA TRP A 34 -9.76 -4.00 -9.54
C TRP A 34 -10.08 -2.89 -8.53
N ASN A 35 -10.03 -3.25 -7.25
CA ASN A 35 -9.96 -2.33 -6.12
C ASN A 35 -8.95 -2.85 -5.09
N TYR A 36 -8.60 -2.04 -4.10
CA TYR A 36 -7.77 -2.45 -2.98
C TYR A 36 -8.41 -2.09 -1.64
N THR A 37 -7.97 -2.80 -0.60
CA THR A 37 -8.38 -2.55 0.78
C THR A 37 -7.16 -2.70 1.67
N VAL A 38 -7.03 -1.80 2.64
CA VAL A 38 -6.01 -1.87 3.68
C VAL A 38 -6.66 -2.46 4.93
N TRP A 39 -6.14 -3.61 5.39
CA TRP A 39 -6.55 -4.22 6.65
C TRP A 39 -5.51 -3.99 7.73
N LEU A 40 -5.98 -3.57 8.90
CA LEU A 40 -5.16 -3.23 10.05
C LEU A 40 -5.52 -4.12 11.22
N TYR A 41 -4.52 -4.72 11.84
CA TYR A 41 -4.66 -5.42 13.10
C TYR A 41 -4.38 -4.44 14.23
N GLN A 42 -5.36 -4.20 15.10
CA GLN A 42 -5.27 -3.26 16.22
C GLN A 42 -4.83 -1.83 15.78
N PRO A 43 -5.64 -1.14 14.94
CA PRO A 43 -5.34 0.23 14.54
C PRO A 43 -5.27 1.15 15.76
N ARG A 44 -4.37 2.14 15.70
CA ARG A 44 -4.28 3.19 16.73
C ARG A 44 -5.45 4.17 16.58
N GLU A 45 -5.77 4.87 17.67
CA GLU A 45 -6.88 5.84 17.72
C GLU A 45 -6.92 6.82 16.53
N PRO A 46 -5.78 7.40 16.06
CA PRO A 46 -5.82 8.33 14.92
C PRO A 46 -6.40 7.77 13.62
N ILE A 47 -6.33 6.46 13.44
CA ILE A 47 -6.90 5.78 12.28
C ILE A 47 -8.40 5.54 12.49
N ILE A 48 -8.82 5.26 13.73
CA ILE A 48 -10.20 4.99 14.10
C ILE A 48 -11.03 6.28 14.10
N ASP A 49 -10.49 7.35 14.69
CA ASP A 49 -11.11 8.68 14.76
C ASP A 49 -10.98 9.48 13.44
N GLY A 50 -10.15 8.98 12.52
CA GLY A 50 -9.96 9.51 11.18
C GLY A 50 -9.03 10.73 11.10
N SER A 51 -8.39 11.13 12.20
CA SER A 51 -7.38 12.20 12.21
C SER A 51 -6.12 11.87 11.39
N TYR A 52 -5.90 10.58 11.12
CA TYR A 52 -4.96 10.09 10.13
C TYR A 52 -5.68 9.26 9.06
N GLN A 53 -5.36 9.52 7.79
CA GLN A 53 -5.83 8.74 6.65
C GLN A 53 -4.63 8.11 5.94
N PHE A 54 -4.83 6.91 5.40
CA PHE A 54 -3.84 6.30 4.53
C PHE A 54 -3.65 7.14 3.26
N PRO A 55 -2.42 7.22 2.72
CA PRO A 55 -2.18 7.89 1.45
C PRO A 55 -2.97 7.19 0.33
N GLU A 56 -3.59 8.00 -0.53
CA GLU A 56 -4.28 7.50 -1.70
C GLU A 56 -3.27 7.03 -2.75
N ALA A 57 -3.55 5.88 -3.39
CA ALA A 57 -2.78 5.43 -4.55
C ALA A 57 -2.83 6.49 -5.67
N GLN A 58 -1.66 6.82 -6.20
CA GLN A 58 -1.53 7.81 -7.28
C GLN A 58 -1.22 7.11 -8.61
N PRO A 59 -1.76 7.60 -9.74
CA PRO A 59 -1.29 7.19 -11.06
C PRO A 59 0.21 7.48 -11.20
N VAL A 60 0.93 6.59 -11.88
CA VAL A 60 2.31 6.84 -12.30
C VAL A 60 2.26 7.57 -13.64
N GLU A 61 3.01 8.67 -13.77
CA GLU A 61 3.18 9.39 -15.05
C GLU A 61 4.10 8.65 -16.03
#